data_AF-A0A6A4VUD0-F1
#
_entry.id   AF-A0A6A4VUD0-F1
#
_cell.length_a   1.000
_cell.length_b   1.000
_cell.length_c   1.000
_cell.angle_alpha   90.00
_cell.angle_beta   90.00
_cell.angle_gamma   90.00
#
_symmetry.space_group_name_H-M   'P 1'
#
loop_
_entity.id
_entity.type
_entity.pdbx_description
1 polymer ?
#
loop_
_entity_poly.entity_id
_entity_poly.type
_entity_poly.pdbx_seq_one_letter_code
_entity_poly.pdbx_strand_id
1 'polypeptide(L)'
;MMVRSLCSHWKQPLYFDFDQTMTREILFEAIRGVEEAGYRVVAIVSDLGATNRKLLWTEKSLGGLGVSHDEAYFEHPNYPTRKIYTFADTPHLLKLLRNHIVDEGLRLPSGTVINKDVFLKLLAADSGEFRLAHKLELKHVQNKGQERQRVFLAAQLLSERVGHAIAHCFGEQHAEEAAFVILVDQVFDTLNSRHPMDPKVHRSGFGMEHALDQQYTCLMEFTRLMRESRVVGHRSLLPFQQGFIMTSCALRGLYSTVTRPEFAMKYVLTSRLNQDCVENFFSQVYFWKTLARISLSFARVFHYR
;
A
#
# COMPACT_ATOMS: atom_id res chain seq x y z
N MET A 1 10.19 -14.01 4.46
CA MET A 1 10.53 -13.04 3.38
C MET A 1 10.53 -13.74 2.04
N MET A 2 10.03 -13.06 1.01
CA MET A 2 9.93 -13.54 -0.36
C MET A 2 10.60 -12.54 -1.30
N VAL A 3 11.30 -13.04 -2.30
CA VAL A 3 11.81 -12.23 -3.42
C VAL A 3 10.77 -12.28 -4.54
N ARG A 4 10.50 -11.14 -5.16
CA ARG A 4 9.59 -11.01 -6.30
C ARG A 4 10.23 -10.13 -7.34
N SER A 5 10.20 -10.56 -8.60
CA SER A 5 10.74 -9.75 -9.68
C SER A 5 9.84 -8.55 -9.99
N LEU A 6 10.46 -7.41 -10.24
CA LEU A 6 9.78 -6.18 -10.65
C LEU A 6 9.41 -6.21 -12.14
N CYS A 7 10.23 -6.84 -12.98
CA CYS A 7 10.09 -6.82 -14.45
C CYS A 7 9.65 -8.16 -15.08
N SER A 8 9.77 -9.28 -14.36
CA SER A 8 9.48 -10.63 -14.88
C SER A 8 8.51 -11.39 -13.97
N HIS A 9 7.78 -12.38 -14.48
CA HIS A 9 6.72 -13.03 -13.71
C HIS A 9 7.22 -14.18 -12.82
N TRP A 10 8.01 -13.87 -11.78
CA TRP A 10 8.47 -14.86 -10.80
C TRP A 10 8.57 -14.31 -9.38
N LYS A 11 8.48 -15.23 -8.42
CA LYS A 11 8.63 -14.99 -6.98
C LYS A 11 9.10 -16.27 -6.29
N GLN A 12 9.88 -16.14 -5.22
CA GLN A 12 10.43 -17.27 -4.47
C GLN A 12 10.58 -16.93 -2.98
N PRO A 13 10.15 -17.80 -2.04
CA PRO A 13 10.50 -17.64 -0.63
C PRO A 13 12.03 -17.69 -0.45
N LEU A 14 12.60 -16.70 0.25
CA LEU A 14 14.05 -16.61 0.45
C LEU A 14 14.45 -16.91 1.90
N TYR A 15 13.64 -16.46 2.86
CA TYR A 15 13.92 -16.61 4.28
C TYR A 15 12.64 -16.93 5.03
N PHE A 16 12.72 -17.88 5.96
CA PHE A 16 11.66 -18.23 6.89
C PHE A 16 12.28 -18.52 8.25
N ASP A 17 11.55 -18.19 9.30
CA ASP A 17 11.97 -18.42 10.68
C ASP A 17 10.75 -18.37 11.60
N PHE A 18 10.90 -18.77 12.86
CA PHE A 18 9.83 -18.81 13.87
C PHE A 18 10.11 -17.79 14.96
N ASP A 19 9.10 -16.97 15.29
CA ASP A 19 9.16 -15.96 16.36
C ASP A 19 10.35 -14.98 16.29
N GLN A 20 11.00 -14.89 15.13
CA GLN A 20 12.13 -14.01 14.87
C GLN A 20 11.66 -12.71 14.21
N THR A 21 11.95 -11.58 14.84
CA THR A 21 11.73 -10.26 14.24
C THR A 21 12.74 -10.01 13.12
N MET A 22 12.32 -9.35 12.04
CA MET A 22 13.26 -8.91 11.01
C MET A 22 14.27 -7.93 11.61
N THR A 23 15.57 -8.23 11.46
CA THR A 23 16.67 -7.34 11.87
C THR A 23 17.38 -6.79 10.64
N ARG A 24 18.25 -5.80 10.85
CA ARG A 24 19.07 -5.23 9.78
C ARG A 24 20.03 -6.27 9.20
N GLU A 25 20.58 -7.12 10.06
CA GLU A 25 21.54 -8.15 9.73
C GLU A 25 20.90 -9.20 8.81
N ILE A 26 19.73 -9.75 9.21
CA ILE A 26 18.96 -10.71 8.41
C ILE A 26 18.59 -10.11 7.05
N LEU A 27 18.11 -8.85 7.05
CA LEU A 27 17.74 -8.16 5.82
C LEU A 27 18.95 -7.99 4.89
N PHE A 28 20.11 -7.57 5.42
CA PHE A 28 21.31 -7.34 4.63
C PHE A 28 21.93 -8.63 4.12
N GLU A 29 21.90 -9.72 4.89
CA GLU A 29 22.28 -11.05 4.42
C GLU A 29 21.40 -11.52 3.26
N ALA A 30 20.08 -11.34 3.37
CA ALA A 30 19.16 -11.68 2.29
C ALA A 30 19.41 -10.85 1.02
N ILE A 31 19.64 -9.54 1.16
CA ILE A 31 19.98 -8.67 0.03
C ILE A 31 21.27 -9.15 -0.64
N ARG A 32 22.32 -9.44 0.15
CA ARG A 32 23.59 -9.96 -0.37
C ARG A 32 23.41 -11.28 -1.11
N GLY A 33 22.71 -12.24 -0.53
CA GLY A 33 22.48 -13.54 -1.18
C GLY A 33 21.72 -13.44 -2.52
N VAL A 34 20.75 -12.52 -2.62
CA VAL A 34 20.04 -12.26 -3.89
C VAL A 34 20.96 -11.63 -4.93
N GLU A 35 21.84 -10.73 -4.54
CA GLU A 35 22.78 -10.09 -5.46
C GLU A 35 23.95 -11.00 -5.88
N GLU A 36 24.44 -11.85 -4.98
CA GLU A 36 25.42 -12.88 -5.29
C GLU A 36 24.89 -13.90 -6.29
N ALA A 37 23.56 -14.15 -6.30
CA ALA A 37 22.89 -14.97 -7.30
C ALA A 37 22.70 -14.26 -8.67
N GLY A 38 23.16 -13.01 -8.81
CA GLY A 38 23.13 -12.24 -10.06
C GLY A 38 21.89 -11.36 -10.27
N TYR A 39 21.03 -11.21 -9.25
CA TYR A 39 19.88 -10.29 -9.31
C TYR A 39 20.20 -8.92 -8.71
N ARG A 40 19.31 -7.94 -8.90
CA ARG A 40 19.45 -6.60 -8.31
C ARG A 40 18.29 -6.30 -7.38
N VAL A 41 18.58 -5.99 -6.11
CA VAL A 41 17.55 -5.58 -5.15
C VAL A 41 17.41 -4.07 -5.18
N VAL A 42 16.25 -3.59 -5.64
CA VAL A 42 15.95 -2.15 -5.78
C VAL A 42 14.93 -1.63 -4.77
N ALA A 43 14.18 -2.53 -4.13
CA ALA A 43 13.15 -2.15 -3.17
C ALA A 43 12.89 -3.25 -2.14
N ILE A 44 12.38 -2.84 -0.98
CA ILE A 44 11.79 -3.71 0.03
C ILE A 44 10.35 -3.27 0.33
N VAL A 45 9.51 -4.21 0.71
CA VAL A 45 8.12 -3.97 1.11
C VAL A 45 7.89 -4.58 2.48
N SER A 46 7.28 -3.82 3.39
CA SER A 46 6.87 -4.31 4.71
C SER A 46 5.52 -3.75 5.11
N ASP A 47 4.81 -4.45 6.02
CA ASP A 47 3.80 -3.78 6.82
C ASP A 47 4.45 -2.71 7.73
N LEU A 48 3.61 -1.87 8.34
CA LEU A 48 4.06 -0.90 9.33
C LEU A 48 3.74 -1.36 10.75
N GLY A 49 3.97 -2.65 11.06
CA GLY A 49 3.98 -3.17 12.42
C GLY A 49 5.07 -2.52 13.28
N ALA A 50 4.95 -2.61 14.61
CA ALA A 50 5.85 -1.90 15.53
C ALA A 50 7.34 -2.24 15.33
N THR A 51 7.65 -3.51 15.09
CA THR A 51 9.01 -4.00 14.85
C THR A 51 9.56 -3.52 13.51
N ASN A 52 8.76 -3.56 12.45
CA ASN A 52 9.15 -3.06 11.13
C ASN A 52 9.38 -1.54 11.15
N ARG A 53 8.51 -0.78 11.82
CA ARG A 53 8.72 0.67 12.02
C ARG A 53 10.01 0.95 12.79
N LYS A 54 10.29 0.17 13.84
CA LYS A 54 11.54 0.28 14.60
C LYS A 54 12.74 0.04 13.69
N LEU A 55 12.75 -1.03 12.88
CA LEU A 55 13.83 -1.32 11.94
C LEU A 55 14.02 -0.19 10.90
N LEU A 56 12.94 0.27 10.28
CA LEU A 56 12.98 1.28 9.22
C LEU A 56 13.47 2.64 9.75
N TRP A 57 12.89 3.14 10.83
CA TRP A 57 13.02 4.55 11.24
C TRP A 57 14.08 4.79 12.30
N THR A 58 14.58 3.75 12.97
CA THR A 58 15.72 3.90 13.89
C THR A 58 16.96 4.28 13.08
N GLU A 59 17.77 5.21 13.61
CA GLU A 59 19.01 5.65 12.95
C GLU A 59 19.99 4.49 12.69
N LYS A 60 20.81 4.63 11.64
CA LYS A 60 21.83 3.63 11.26
C LYS A 60 22.82 3.33 12.38
N SER A 61 23.19 4.36 13.15
CA SER A 61 24.08 4.29 14.32
C SER A 61 23.51 3.43 15.45
N LEU A 62 22.18 3.35 15.54
CA LEU A 62 21.45 2.60 16.58
C LEU A 62 20.92 1.25 16.07
N GLY A 63 21.42 0.77 14.93
CA GLY A 63 21.08 -0.54 14.36
C GLY A 63 19.82 -0.57 13.49
N GLY A 64 19.22 0.58 13.18
CA GLY A 64 18.14 0.67 12.18
C GLY A 64 18.64 0.97 10.77
N LEU A 65 17.71 1.30 9.88
CA LEU A 65 17.99 1.68 8.49
C LEU A 65 18.07 3.20 8.27
N GLY A 66 17.60 4.01 9.22
CA GLY A 66 17.61 5.48 9.15
C GLY A 66 16.73 6.03 8.03
N VAL A 67 15.65 5.34 7.68
CA VAL A 67 14.73 5.75 6.61
C VAL A 67 13.81 6.84 7.15
N SER A 68 13.76 7.98 6.46
CA SER A 68 12.74 8.99 6.71
C SER A 68 11.58 8.83 5.73
N HIS A 69 10.39 9.30 6.10
CA HIS A 69 9.25 9.28 5.17
C HIS A 69 9.44 10.24 3.98
N ASP A 70 10.37 11.20 4.09
CA ASP A 70 10.76 12.13 3.03
C ASP A 70 11.87 11.56 2.14
N GLU A 71 12.68 10.64 2.67
CA GLU A 71 13.75 9.94 1.98
C GLU A 71 13.55 8.43 2.17
N ALA A 72 12.60 7.90 1.39
CA ALA A 72 12.09 6.54 1.50
C ALA A 72 13.04 5.48 0.91
N TYR A 73 14.31 5.54 1.27
CA TYR A 73 15.34 4.59 0.87
C TYR A 73 16.43 4.48 1.94
N PHE A 74 17.21 3.41 1.85
CA PHE A 74 18.51 3.31 2.50
C PHE A 74 19.56 2.91 1.47
N GLU A 75 20.83 3.06 1.83
CA GLU A 75 21.96 2.72 0.95
C GLU A 75 22.17 1.21 0.95
N HIS A 76 22.50 0.65 -0.21
CA HIS A 76 22.78 -0.78 -0.32
C HIS A 76 23.99 -1.17 0.55
N PRO A 77 23.93 -2.29 1.31
CA PRO A 77 24.95 -2.65 2.31
C PRO A 77 26.38 -2.75 1.76
N ASN A 78 26.54 -3.27 0.53
CA ASN A 78 27.87 -3.41 -0.10
C ASN A 78 28.22 -2.29 -1.09
N TYR A 79 27.26 -1.43 -1.47
CA TYR A 79 27.42 -0.49 -2.58
C TYR A 79 26.69 0.82 -2.25
N PRO A 80 27.29 1.70 -1.43
CA PRO A 80 26.59 2.84 -0.84
C PRO A 80 26.00 3.84 -1.83
N THR A 81 26.47 3.85 -3.08
CA THR A 81 25.93 4.69 -4.16
C THR A 81 24.57 4.21 -4.69
N ARG A 82 24.16 2.98 -4.35
CA ARG A 82 22.89 2.38 -4.80
C ARG A 82 21.86 2.49 -3.68
N LYS A 83 20.63 2.82 -4.07
CA LYS A 83 19.50 3.01 -3.15
C LYS A 83 18.59 1.79 -3.19
N ILE A 84 18.13 1.36 -2.03
CA ILE A 84 17.05 0.39 -1.88
C ILE A 84 15.84 1.12 -1.31
N TYR A 85 14.78 1.23 -2.13
CA TYR A 85 13.58 1.98 -1.79
C TYR A 85 12.66 1.19 -0.85
N THR A 86 12.06 1.87 0.12
CA THR A 86 11.22 1.24 1.14
C THR A 86 9.75 1.55 0.94
N PHE A 87 8.95 0.51 0.75
CA PHE A 87 7.51 0.63 0.54
C PHE A 87 6.76 0.08 1.75
N ALA A 88 5.69 0.78 2.13
CA ALA A 88 4.68 0.22 3.02
C ALA A 88 3.60 -0.50 2.20
N ASP A 89 3.08 -1.59 2.74
CA ASP A 89 2.05 -2.38 2.07
C ASP A 89 0.77 -1.56 1.83
N THR A 90 0.52 -1.20 0.57
CA THR A 90 -0.54 -0.26 0.19
C THR A 90 -1.96 -0.80 0.48
N PRO A 91 -2.30 -2.07 0.18
CA PRO A 91 -3.54 -2.71 0.65
C PRO A 91 -3.78 -2.54 2.16
N HIS A 92 -2.75 -2.74 2.98
CA HIS A 92 -2.83 -2.52 4.41
C HIS A 92 -3.03 -1.04 4.77
N LEU A 93 -2.33 -0.12 4.12
CA LEU A 93 -2.49 1.32 4.34
C LEU A 93 -3.93 1.79 4.03
N LEU A 94 -4.52 1.34 2.92
CA LEU A 94 -5.91 1.68 2.57
C LEU A 94 -6.90 1.18 3.64
N LYS A 95 -6.67 -0.03 4.15
CA LYS A 95 -7.46 -0.60 5.25
C LYS A 95 -7.35 0.25 6.52
N LEU A 96 -6.15 0.71 6.88
CA LEU A 96 -5.95 1.60 8.04
C LEU A 96 -6.61 2.95 7.84
N LEU A 97 -6.50 3.55 6.65
CA LEU A 97 -7.18 4.79 6.31
C LEU A 97 -8.70 4.66 6.47
N ARG A 98 -9.30 3.60 5.91
CA ARG A 98 -10.73 3.32 6.09
C ARG A 98 -11.08 3.23 7.56
N ASN A 99 -10.33 2.44 8.32
CA ASN A 99 -10.59 2.22 9.74
C ASN A 99 -10.61 3.55 10.49
N HIS A 100 -9.62 4.42 10.23
CA HIS A 100 -9.56 5.72 10.89
C HIS A 100 -10.69 6.68 10.49
N ILE A 101 -11.09 6.67 9.22
CA ILE A 101 -12.26 7.46 8.78
C ILE A 101 -13.54 6.98 9.46
N VAL A 102 -13.73 5.67 9.58
CA VAL A 102 -14.96 5.07 10.12
C VAL A 102 -15.04 5.23 11.63
N ASP A 103 -13.94 5.01 12.35
CA ASP A 103 -13.94 4.97 13.81
C ASP A 103 -13.85 6.38 14.42
N GLU A 104 -12.91 7.20 13.95
CA GLU A 104 -12.64 8.53 14.52
C GLU A 104 -12.98 9.70 13.58
N GLY A 105 -12.77 9.52 12.27
CA GLY A 105 -12.82 10.57 11.26
C GLY A 105 -11.44 11.17 10.96
N LEU A 106 -11.31 11.74 9.77
CA LEU A 106 -10.10 12.42 9.30
C LEU A 106 -10.41 13.89 9.03
N ARG A 107 -9.74 14.79 9.74
CA ARG A 107 -9.84 16.24 9.51
C ARG A 107 -8.89 16.64 8.39
N LEU A 108 -9.46 17.18 7.31
CA LEU A 108 -8.76 17.75 6.17
C LEU A 108 -8.21 19.15 6.49
N PRO A 109 -7.27 19.69 5.68
CA PRO A 109 -6.63 20.98 5.96
C PRO A 109 -7.60 22.17 5.97
N SER A 110 -8.69 22.08 5.19
CA SER A 110 -9.81 23.03 5.19
C SER A 110 -10.58 23.10 6.50
N GLY A 111 -10.43 22.09 7.37
CA GLY A 111 -11.22 21.90 8.58
C GLY A 111 -12.37 20.90 8.42
N THR A 112 -12.75 20.54 7.19
CA THR A 112 -13.75 19.51 6.89
C THR A 112 -13.34 18.18 7.50
N VAL A 113 -14.30 17.45 8.07
CA VAL A 113 -14.06 16.13 8.67
C VAL A 113 -14.79 15.08 7.86
N ILE A 114 -14.04 14.24 7.15
CA ILE A 114 -14.60 13.05 6.54
C ILE A 114 -14.69 11.93 7.59
N ASN A 115 -15.89 11.41 7.80
CA ASN A 115 -16.15 10.34 8.75
C ASN A 115 -17.21 9.36 8.20
N LYS A 116 -17.63 8.38 9.00
CA LYS A 116 -18.67 7.41 8.61
C LYS A 116 -20.01 8.04 8.17
N ASP A 117 -20.34 9.26 8.63
CA ASP A 117 -21.67 9.85 8.47
C ASP A 117 -21.96 10.17 7.01
N VAL A 118 -20.98 10.63 6.23
CA VAL A 118 -21.18 10.89 4.78
C VAL A 118 -21.55 9.61 4.02
N PHE A 119 -20.97 8.47 4.39
CA PHE A 119 -21.28 7.18 3.77
C PHE A 119 -22.63 6.63 4.23
N LEU A 120 -23.02 6.83 5.49
CA LEU A 120 -24.35 6.46 5.98
C LEU A 120 -25.45 7.31 5.35
N LYS A 121 -25.21 8.62 5.17
CA LYS A 121 -26.10 9.51 4.42
C LYS A 121 -26.24 9.03 2.97
N LEU A 122 -25.14 8.68 2.32
CA LEU A 122 -25.18 8.18 0.95
C LEU A 122 -25.99 6.88 0.85
N LEU A 123 -25.81 5.94 1.79
CA LEU A 123 -26.60 4.70 1.84
C LEU A 123 -28.10 4.96 1.98
N ALA A 124 -28.50 6.01 2.71
CA ALA A 124 -29.90 6.38 2.85
C ALA A 124 -30.46 7.08 1.58
N ALA A 125 -29.67 7.97 0.98
CA ALA A 125 -30.06 8.74 -0.21
C ALA A 125 -30.07 7.90 -1.50
N ASP A 126 -29.09 7.01 -1.67
CA ASP A 126 -28.93 6.12 -2.83
C ASP A 126 -29.60 4.77 -2.56
N SER A 127 -30.91 4.79 -2.30
CA SER A 127 -31.71 3.62 -1.87
C SER A 127 -32.73 3.11 -2.91
N GLY A 128 -32.72 3.69 -4.12
CA GLY A 128 -33.58 3.24 -5.23
C GLY A 128 -33.14 1.91 -5.86
N GLU A 129 -33.93 1.41 -6.82
CA GLU A 129 -33.62 0.19 -7.58
C GLU A 129 -32.30 0.33 -8.36
N PHE A 130 -32.06 1.50 -8.94
CA PHE A 130 -30.83 1.84 -9.65
C PHE A 130 -29.94 2.72 -8.79
N ARG A 131 -29.02 2.08 -8.05
CA ARG A 131 -28.08 2.77 -7.16
C ARG A 131 -26.81 3.21 -7.87
N LEU A 132 -26.40 4.46 -7.66
CA LEU A 132 -25.13 5.00 -8.16
C LEU A 132 -23.95 4.19 -7.59
N ALA A 133 -23.93 4.03 -6.28
CA ALA A 133 -22.95 3.28 -5.50
C ALA A 133 -23.46 1.86 -5.19
N HIS A 134 -23.87 1.09 -6.21
CA HIS A 134 -24.47 -0.24 -6.05
C HIS A 134 -23.71 -1.27 -5.21
N LYS A 135 -22.38 -1.13 -5.03
CA LYS A 135 -21.57 -2.01 -4.17
C LYS A 135 -21.54 -1.55 -2.71
N LEU A 136 -21.87 -0.29 -2.44
CA LEU A 136 -21.87 0.23 -1.09
C LEU A 136 -23.03 -0.40 -0.30
N GLU A 137 -22.68 -0.94 0.84
CA GLU A 137 -23.58 -1.63 1.77
C GLU A 137 -23.16 -1.28 3.20
N LEU A 138 -24.06 -1.48 4.17
CA LEU A 138 -23.82 -1.16 5.58
C LEU A 138 -22.54 -1.82 6.15
N LYS A 139 -22.21 -3.04 5.71
CA LYS A 139 -21.00 -3.78 6.10
C LYS A 139 -19.68 -3.08 5.73
N HIS A 140 -19.70 -2.12 4.80
CA HIS A 140 -18.52 -1.32 4.45
C HIS A 140 -18.17 -0.30 5.53
N VAL A 141 -19.21 0.21 6.21
CA VAL A 141 -19.13 1.28 7.21
C VAL A 141 -19.20 0.72 8.65
N GLN A 142 -19.95 -0.36 8.88
CA GLN A 142 -20.12 -0.98 10.20
C GLN A 142 -19.31 -2.28 10.35
N ASN A 143 -18.19 -2.38 9.65
CA ASN A 143 -17.33 -3.56 9.64
C ASN A 143 -16.78 -3.89 11.04
N LYS A 144 -16.93 -5.15 11.47
CA LYS A 144 -16.42 -5.64 12.76
C LYS A 144 -15.51 -6.86 12.60
N GLY A 145 -14.63 -7.07 13.58
CA GLY A 145 -13.75 -8.25 13.64
C GLY A 145 -12.99 -8.50 12.35
N GLN A 146 -13.18 -9.70 11.76
CA GLN A 146 -12.49 -10.13 10.54
C GLN A 146 -12.82 -9.29 9.30
N GLU A 147 -13.98 -8.63 9.26
CA GLU A 147 -14.34 -7.74 8.14
C GLU A 147 -13.45 -6.50 8.06
N ARG A 148 -12.87 -6.09 9.21
CA ARG A 148 -11.88 -5.01 9.24
C ARG A 148 -10.62 -5.39 8.47
N GLN A 149 -10.31 -6.67 8.33
CA GLN A 149 -9.15 -7.16 7.59
C GLN A 149 -9.36 -7.26 6.08
N ARG A 150 -10.63 -7.21 5.61
CA ARG A 150 -10.97 -7.35 4.19
C ARG A 150 -10.69 -6.06 3.41
N VAL A 151 -9.58 -6.07 2.67
CA VAL A 151 -9.15 -4.91 1.84
C VAL A 151 -10.20 -4.52 0.80
N PHE A 152 -10.92 -5.48 0.21
CA PHE A 152 -11.92 -5.16 -0.82
C PHE A 152 -13.06 -4.28 -0.29
N LEU A 153 -13.42 -4.39 1.00
CA LEU A 153 -14.43 -3.52 1.60
C LEU A 153 -13.90 -2.08 1.73
N ALA A 154 -12.61 -1.90 2.04
CA ALA A 154 -11.99 -0.57 2.07
C ALA A 154 -11.92 0.04 0.67
N ALA A 155 -11.50 -0.74 -0.33
CA ALA A 155 -11.43 -0.29 -1.72
C ALA A 155 -12.81 0.04 -2.32
N GLN A 156 -13.86 -0.71 -1.97
CA GLN A 156 -15.21 -0.40 -2.42
C GLN A 156 -15.79 0.86 -1.76
N LEU A 157 -15.55 1.04 -0.45
CA LEU A 157 -15.98 2.23 0.28
C LEU A 157 -15.30 3.50 -0.24
N LEU A 158 -13.99 3.44 -0.46
CA LEU A 158 -13.15 4.57 -0.86
C LEU A 158 -12.92 4.60 -2.38
N SER A 159 -13.96 4.29 -3.18
CA SER A 159 -13.86 4.24 -4.64
C SER A 159 -14.32 5.54 -5.31
N GLU A 160 -13.82 5.83 -6.51
CA GLU A 160 -14.27 6.96 -7.34
C GLU A 160 -15.78 6.99 -7.51
N ARG A 161 -16.41 5.82 -7.70
CA ARG A 161 -17.86 5.71 -7.83
C ARG A 161 -18.59 6.21 -6.58
N VAL A 162 -18.09 5.89 -5.39
CA VAL A 162 -18.65 6.41 -4.14
C VAL A 162 -18.44 7.91 -4.05
N GLY A 163 -17.24 8.41 -4.36
CA GLY A 163 -16.98 9.85 -4.38
C GLY A 163 -17.88 10.62 -5.35
N HIS A 164 -18.06 10.14 -6.58
CA HIS A 164 -18.99 10.73 -7.54
C HIS A 164 -20.45 10.67 -7.07
N ALA A 165 -20.86 9.59 -6.39
CA ALA A 165 -22.19 9.49 -5.82
C ALA A 165 -22.40 10.49 -4.67
N ILE A 166 -21.40 10.71 -3.79
CA ILE A 166 -21.42 11.77 -2.77
C ILE A 166 -21.60 13.14 -3.43
N ALA A 167 -20.78 13.45 -4.44
CA ALA A 167 -20.87 14.72 -5.16
C ALA A 167 -22.24 14.92 -5.82
N HIS A 168 -22.78 13.87 -6.45
CA HIS A 168 -24.07 13.94 -7.13
C HIS A 168 -25.25 14.12 -6.15
N CYS A 169 -25.27 13.37 -5.05
CA CYS A 169 -26.38 13.39 -4.11
C CYS A 169 -26.39 14.64 -3.20
N PHE A 170 -25.24 15.24 -2.93
CA PHE A 170 -25.11 16.29 -1.91
C PHE A 170 -24.51 17.61 -2.42
N GLY A 171 -23.98 17.65 -3.64
CA GLY A 171 -23.40 18.85 -4.24
C GLY A 171 -22.28 19.47 -3.41
N GLU A 172 -22.24 20.80 -3.38
CA GLU A 172 -21.22 21.61 -2.70
C GLU A 172 -21.07 21.30 -1.21
N GLN A 173 -22.13 20.82 -0.55
CA GLN A 173 -22.09 20.53 0.89
C GLN A 173 -21.06 19.45 1.26
N HIS A 174 -20.85 18.47 0.37
CA HIS A 174 -19.94 17.34 0.60
C HIS A 174 -18.89 17.21 -0.52
N ALA A 175 -18.57 18.33 -1.20
CA ALA A 175 -17.64 18.35 -2.32
C ALA A 175 -16.21 17.95 -1.92
N GLU A 176 -15.75 18.36 -0.74
CA GLU A 176 -14.40 18.02 -0.26
C GLU A 176 -14.28 16.54 0.14
N GLU A 177 -15.29 15.97 0.80
CA GLU A 177 -15.32 14.53 1.09
C GLU A 177 -15.37 13.71 -0.19
N ALA A 178 -16.16 14.13 -1.19
CA ALA A 178 -16.22 13.50 -2.50
C ALA A 178 -14.87 13.53 -3.22
N ALA A 179 -14.23 14.71 -3.28
CA ALA A 179 -12.92 14.89 -3.90
C ALA A 179 -11.84 14.06 -3.20
N PHE A 180 -11.85 14.02 -1.87
CA PHE A 180 -10.94 13.19 -1.09
C PHE A 180 -11.11 11.70 -1.42
N VAL A 181 -12.35 11.19 -1.48
CA VAL A 181 -12.62 9.78 -1.79
C VAL A 181 -12.16 9.43 -3.22
N ILE A 182 -12.40 10.31 -4.19
CA ILE A 182 -11.90 10.14 -5.57
C ILE A 182 -10.38 10.06 -5.59
N LEU A 183 -9.70 10.99 -4.91
CA LEU A 183 -8.23 11.03 -4.87
C LEU A 183 -7.63 9.78 -4.21
N VAL A 184 -8.26 9.28 -3.14
CA VAL A 184 -7.84 8.02 -2.50
C VAL A 184 -7.88 6.85 -3.49
N ASP A 185 -8.94 6.72 -4.27
CA ASP A 185 -9.08 5.65 -5.27
C ASP A 185 -8.03 5.78 -6.39
N GLN A 186 -7.80 6.98 -6.89
CA GLN A 186 -6.76 7.28 -7.90
C GLN A 186 -5.35 6.90 -7.40
N VAL A 187 -5.03 7.27 -6.16
CA VAL A 187 -3.74 6.93 -5.54
C VAL A 187 -3.63 5.44 -5.30
N PHE A 188 -4.69 4.79 -4.81
CA PHE A 188 -4.68 3.35 -4.59
C PHE A 188 -4.50 2.58 -5.89
N ASP A 189 -5.18 2.99 -6.97
CA ASP A 189 -5.00 2.41 -8.30
C ASP A 189 -3.57 2.63 -8.84
N THR A 190 -3.01 3.83 -8.64
CA THR A 190 -1.63 4.16 -9.03
C THR A 190 -0.60 3.31 -8.29
N LEU A 191 -0.85 3.03 -7.00
CA LEU A 191 0.00 2.21 -6.14
C LEU A 191 -0.31 0.70 -6.24
N ASN A 192 -1.26 0.29 -7.09
CA ASN A 192 -1.67 -1.11 -7.23
C ASN A 192 -1.96 -1.51 -8.70
N SER A 193 -1.28 -0.88 -9.66
CA SER A 193 -1.45 -1.12 -11.09
C SER A 193 -0.92 -2.49 -11.51
N ARG A 194 -1.69 -3.17 -12.38
CA ARG A 194 -1.43 -4.55 -12.83
C ARG A 194 -1.15 -4.65 -14.32
N HIS A 195 -1.53 -3.64 -15.09
CA HIS A 195 -1.42 -3.63 -16.54
C HIS A 195 -0.64 -2.40 -16.99
N PRO A 196 0.16 -2.49 -18.06
CA PRO A 196 0.85 -1.33 -18.61
C PRO A 196 -0.16 -0.29 -19.10
N MET A 197 -1.20 -0.70 -19.83
CA MET A 197 -2.29 0.17 -20.26
C MET A 197 -3.60 -0.31 -19.65
N ASP A 198 -4.37 0.62 -19.10
CA ASP A 198 -5.70 0.39 -18.56
C ASP A 198 -6.61 1.57 -18.96
N PRO A 199 -7.90 1.34 -19.27
CA PRO A 199 -8.85 2.41 -19.55
C PRO A 199 -8.93 3.46 -18.43
N LYS A 200 -8.72 3.05 -17.18
CA LYS A 200 -8.53 3.97 -16.07
C LYS A 200 -7.06 4.37 -15.97
N VAL A 201 -6.76 5.64 -16.23
CA VAL A 201 -5.40 6.20 -16.28
C VAL A 201 -4.54 5.76 -15.08
N HIS A 202 -5.08 5.89 -13.87
CA HIS A 202 -4.37 5.54 -12.63
C HIS A 202 -4.08 4.03 -12.47
N ARG A 203 -4.76 3.15 -13.21
CA ARG A 203 -4.48 1.70 -13.22
C ARG A 203 -3.44 1.27 -14.24
N SER A 204 -3.01 2.18 -15.10
CA SER A 204 -1.89 1.96 -16.02
C SER A 204 -0.57 1.84 -15.24
N GLY A 205 0.45 1.24 -15.87
CA GLY A 205 1.78 1.12 -15.28
C GLY A 205 2.35 2.50 -14.93
N PHE A 206 2.98 2.63 -13.77
CA PHE A 206 3.58 3.90 -13.37
C PHE A 206 4.78 4.22 -14.26
N GLY A 207 4.73 5.33 -14.99
CA GLY A 207 5.75 5.65 -16.01
C GLY A 207 5.24 5.70 -17.45
N MET A 208 4.03 5.22 -17.68
CA MET A 208 3.44 5.27 -19.02
C MET A 208 3.13 6.71 -19.42
N GLU A 209 3.56 7.10 -20.62
CA GLU A 209 3.53 8.48 -21.11
C GLU A 209 2.14 9.13 -20.99
N HIS A 210 1.07 8.42 -21.36
CA HIS A 210 -0.30 8.93 -21.28
C HIS A 210 -0.83 9.13 -19.86
N ALA A 211 -0.17 8.53 -18.86
CA ALA A 211 -0.64 8.48 -17.47
C ALA A 211 0.26 9.22 -16.47
N LEU A 212 1.52 9.46 -16.83
CA LEU A 212 2.56 9.85 -15.88
C LEU A 212 2.23 11.14 -15.14
N ASP A 213 1.81 12.19 -15.86
CA ASP A 213 1.53 13.49 -15.27
C ASP A 213 0.37 13.43 -14.26
N GLN A 214 -0.69 12.69 -14.60
CA GLN A 214 -1.84 12.50 -13.73
C GLN A 214 -1.47 11.67 -12.49
N GLN A 215 -0.67 10.61 -12.68
CA GLN A 215 -0.18 9.78 -11.58
C GLN A 215 0.74 10.56 -10.63
N TYR A 216 1.64 11.41 -11.15
CA TYR A 216 2.46 12.28 -10.29
C TYR A 216 1.61 13.31 -9.55
N THR A 217 0.68 13.95 -10.25
CA THR A 217 -0.21 14.96 -9.67
C THR A 217 -1.01 14.38 -8.50
N CYS A 218 -1.69 13.25 -8.70
CA CYS A 218 -2.49 12.65 -7.63
C CYS A 218 -1.64 12.18 -6.45
N LEU A 219 -0.44 11.62 -6.70
CA LEU A 219 0.48 11.22 -5.62
C LEU A 219 0.96 12.43 -4.82
N MET A 220 1.32 13.54 -5.47
CA MET A 220 1.78 14.76 -4.80
C MET A 220 0.68 15.41 -3.98
N GLU A 221 -0.51 15.56 -4.57
CA GLU A 221 -1.68 16.12 -3.89
C GLU A 221 -2.05 15.28 -2.65
N PHE A 222 -2.12 13.96 -2.80
CA PHE A 222 -2.44 13.08 -1.70
C PHE A 222 -1.35 13.06 -0.62
N THR A 223 -0.07 13.13 -1.02
CA THR A 223 1.04 13.23 -0.07
C THR A 223 0.91 14.50 0.77
N ARG A 224 0.56 15.64 0.16
CA ARG A 224 0.29 16.90 0.88
C ARG A 224 -0.89 16.73 1.84
N LEU A 225 -2.01 16.18 1.39
CA LEU A 225 -3.17 15.94 2.25
C LEU A 225 -2.86 15.01 3.42
N MET A 226 -2.09 13.94 3.21
CA MET A 226 -1.69 13.04 4.30
C MET A 226 -0.78 13.74 5.32
N ARG A 227 0.03 14.72 4.93
CA ARG A 227 0.87 15.52 5.84
C ARG A 227 0.07 16.52 6.66
N GLU A 228 -0.94 17.13 6.06
CA GLU A 228 -1.68 18.24 6.64
C GLU A 228 -2.94 17.78 7.39
N SER A 229 -3.53 16.64 7.01
CA SER A 229 -4.69 16.06 7.69
C SER A 229 -4.32 15.42 9.04
N ARG A 230 -5.29 15.37 9.95
CA ARG A 230 -5.14 14.71 11.25
C ARG A 230 -6.34 13.81 11.51
N VAL A 231 -6.07 12.59 11.96
CA VAL A 231 -7.12 11.75 12.54
C VAL A 231 -7.68 12.48 13.76
N VAL A 232 -9.00 12.54 13.86
CA VAL A 232 -9.67 13.25 14.95
C VAL A 232 -9.20 12.66 16.30
N GLY A 233 -8.82 13.54 17.22
CA GLY A 233 -8.25 13.15 18.52
C GLY A 233 -6.72 12.97 18.53
N HIS A 234 -6.06 13.00 17.37
CA HIS A 234 -4.60 12.88 17.25
C HIS A 234 -3.94 14.20 16.82
N ARG A 235 -2.79 14.51 17.43
CA ARG A 235 -2.01 15.72 17.13
C ARG A 235 -0.87 15.48 16.14
N SER A 236 -0.32 14.27 16.13
CA SER A 236 0.77 13.84 15.25
C SER A 236 0.26 12.98 14.09
N LEU A 237 1.11 12.83 13.07
CA LEU A 237 0.87 11.85 12.02
C LEU A 237 0.87 10.43 12.61
N LEU A 238 -0.10 9.63 12.19
CA LEU A 238 -0.12 8.21 12.49
C LEU A 238 0.70 7.41 11.49
N PRO A 239 1.13 6.18 11.83
CA PRO A 239 1.98 5.37 10.96
C PRO A 239 1.44 5.16 9.54
N PHE A 240 0.12 5.06 9.35
CA PHE A 240 -0.44 4.89 8.01
C PHE A 240 -0.23 6.12 7.12
N GLN A 241 -0.29 7.33 7.69
CA GLN A 241 -0.02 8.59 6.96
C GLN A 241 1.45 8.64 6.55
N GLN A 242 2.36 8.34 7.49
CA GLN A 242 3.79 8.22 7.22
C GLN A 242 4.08 7.16 6.15
N GLY A 243 3.34 6.04 6.17
CA GLY A 243 3.39 4.99 5.16
C GLY A 243 3.02 5.46 3.76
N PHE A 244 1.90 6.16 3.60
CA PHE A 244 1.50 6.69 2.30
C PHE A 244 2.53 7.69 1.75
N ILE A 245 3.03 8.57 2.61
CA ILE A 245 4.07 9.55 2.26
C ILE A 245 5.34 8.83 1.79
N MET A 246 5.80 7.85 2.58
CA MET A 246 6.99 7.05 2.27
C MET A 246 6.83 6.28 0.96
N THR A 247 5.72 5.55 0.76
CA THR A 247 5.44 4.78 -0.46
C THR A 247 5.36 5.69 -1.69
N SER A 248 4.74 6.87 -1.58
CA SER A 248 4.69 7.87 -2.66
C SER A 248 6.10 8.38 -3.03
N CYS A 249 6.93 8.69 -2.04
CA CYS A 249 8.32 9.08 -2.27
C CYS A 249 9.15 7.95 -2.88
N ALA A 250 9.00 6.73 -2.35
CA ALA A 250 9.69 5.54 -2.81
C ALA A 250 9.36 5.21 -4.27
N LEU A 251 8.10 5.32 -4.69
CA LEU A 251 7.69 5.04 -6.07
C LEU A 251 8.36 6.00 -7.06
N ARG A 252 8.34 7.31 -6.78
CA ARG A 252 8.98 8.32 -7.64
C ARG A 252 10.49 8.11 -7.72
N GLY A 253 11.13 7.86 -6.58
CA GLY A 253 12.55 7.53 -6.49
C GLY A 253 12.91 6.25 -7.26
N LEU A 254 12.19 5.16 -7.02
CA LEU A 254 12.38 3.89 -7.71
C LEU A 254 12.23 4.06 -9.22
N TYR A 255 11.20 4.75 -9.69
CA TYR A 255 10.97 5.00 -11.10
C TYR A 255 12.15 5.73 -11.75
N SER A 256 12.67 6.78 -11.12
CA SER A 256 13.87 7.48 -11.60
C SER A 256 15.14 6.61 -11.65
N THR A 257 15.18 5.55 -10.84
CA THR A 257 16.30 4.59 -10.83
C THR A 257 16.15 3.54 -11.92
N VAL A 258 14.98 2.94 -12.07
CA VAL A 258 14.76 1.83 -13.00
C VAL A 258 14.58 2.27 -14.45
N THR A 259 14.37 3.55 -14.71
CA THR A 259 14.37 4.13 -16.06
C THR A 259 15.77 4.41 -16.59
N ARG A 260 16.82 4.36 -15.74
CA ARG A 260 18.21 4.56 -16.17
C ARG A 260 18.63 3.48 -17.18
N PRO A 261 19.63 3.76 -18.04
CA PRO A 261 20.08 2.82 -19.07
C PRO A 261 20.47 1.42 -18.55
N GLU A 262 20.93 1.29 -17.30
CA GLU A 262 21.26 0.00 -16.67
C GLU A 262 20.05 -0.96 -16.61
N PHE A 263 18.84 -0.43 -16.40
CA PHE A 263 17.61 -1.22 -16.27
C PHE A 263 16.67 -1.05 -17.46
N ALA A 264 16.67 0.14 -18.08
CA ALA A 264 15.86 0.52 -19.24
C ALA A 264 14.36 0.19 -19.11
N MET A 265 13.81 0.24 -17.89
CA MET A 265 12.38 0.01 -17.67
C MET A 265 11.57 1.21 -18.13
N LYS A 266 10.51 0.98 -18.93
CA LYS A 266 9.59 2.02 -19.39
C LYS A 266 8.53 2.39 -18.35
N TYR A 267 8.16 1.44 -17.50
CA TYR A 267 7.13 1.60 -16.49
C TYR A 267 7.34 0.60 -15.35
N VAL A 268 6.62 0.80 -14.25
CA VAL A 268 6.58 -0.07 -13.08
C VAL A 268 5.15 -0.52 -12.83
N LEU A 269 4.92 -1.83 -12.72
CA LEU A 269 3.64 -2.37 -12.25
C LEU A 269 3.63 -2.37 -10.72
N THR A 270 2.93 -1.42 -10.13
CA THR A 270 3.02 -1.14 -8.69
C THR A 270 2.36 -2.21 -7.82
N SER A 271 1.49 -3.06 -8.40
CA SER A 271 1.03 -4.31 -7.76
C SER A 271 2.15 -5.32 -7.44
N ARG A 272 3.40 -5.05 -7.87
CA ARG A 272 4.60 -5.81 -7.49
C ARG A 272 5.31 -5.23 -6.25
N LEU A 273 4.89 -4.06 -5.78
CA LEU A 273 5.46 -3.32 -4.65
C LEU A 273 4.52 -3.38 -3.43
N ASN A 274 3.86 -4.53 -3.24
CA ASN A 274 2.97 -4.82 -2.12
C ASN A 274 3.24 -6.23 -1.57
N GLN A 275 2.68 -6.56 -0.41
CA GLN A 275 2.92 -7.87 0.24
C GLN A 275 1.87 -8.93 -0.13
N ASP A 276 0.96 -8.67 -1.08
CA ASP A 276 -0.07 -9.63 -1.53
C ASP A 276 0.56 -10.97 -1.93
N CYS A 277 1.76 -10.96 -2.51
CA CYS A 277 2.43 -12.18 -2.93
C CYS A 277 2.78 -13.12 -1.76
N VAL A 278 3.09 -12.56 -0.59
CA VAL A 278 3.39 -13.26 0.66
C VAL A 278 2.09 -13.72 1.32
N GLU A 279 1.07 -12.86 1.40
CA GLU A 279 -0.24 -13.22 1.98
C GLU A 279 -0.92 -14.36 1.20
N ASN A 280 -0.84 -14.32 -0.13
CA ASN A 280 -1.32 -15.39 -0.99
C ASN A 280 -0.56 -16.70 -0.78
N PHE A 281 0.76 -16.62 -0.56
CA PHE A 281 1.56 -17.80 -0.25
C PHE A 281 1.16 -18.41 1.10
N PHE A 282 0.99 -17.59 2.15
CA PHE A 282 0.49 -18.09 3.43
C PHE A 282 -0.89 -18.72 3.32
N SER A 283 -1.81 -18.11 2.56
CA SER A 283 -3.15 -18.65 2.33
C SER A 283 -3.09 -20.06 1.71
N GLN A 284 -2.18 -20.28 0.74
CA GLN A 284 -1.95 -21.62 0.18
C GLN A 284 -1.41 -22.58 1.26
N VAL A 285 -0.42 -22.18 2.06
CA VAL A 285 0.12 -23.03 3.12
C VAL A 285 -0.95 -23.41 4.15
N TYR A 286 -1.80 -22.47 4.56
CA TYR A 286 -2.94 -22.74 5.45
C TYR A 286 -3.94 -23.73 4.83
N PHE A 287 -4.29 -23.54 3.56
CA PHE A 287 -5.20 -24.45 2.84
C PHE A 287 -4.68 -25.90 2.85
N TRP A 288 -3.39 -26.09 2.58
CA TRP A 288 -2.77 -27.43 2.61
C TRP A 288 -2.77 -28.05 4.00
N LYS A 289 -2.52 -27.28 5.07
CA LYS A 289 -2.65 -27.78 6.45
C LYS A 289 -4.07 -28.28 6.75
N THR A 290 -5.09 -27.55 6.32
CA THR A 290 -6.49 -27.89 6.57
C THR A 290 -6.95 -29.11 5.78
N LEU A 291 -6.59 -29.21 4.49
CA LEU A 291 -7.00 -30.33 3.63
C LEU A 291 -6.26 -31.63 3.91
N ALA A 292 -4.97 -31.56 4.24
CA ALA A 292 -4.19 -32.76 4.40
C ALA A 292 -4.56 -33.54 5.68
N ARG A 293 -5.13 -32.91 6.72
CA ARG A 293 -5.18 -33.48 8.10
C ARG A 293 -3.82 -34.00 8.60
N ILE A 294 -2.72 -33.64 7.93
CA ILE A 294 -1.39 -34.06 8.30
C ILE A 294 -0.84 -32.97 9.23
N SER A 295 -0.30 -33.39 10.38
CA SER A 295 0.57 -32.58 11.24
C SER A 295 1.91 -32.29 10.55
N LEU A 296 1.89 -31.69 9.36
CA LEU A 296 3.09 -31.23 8.68
C LEU A 296 3.51 -29.92 9.33
N SER A 297 4.68 -29.93 9.98
CA SER A 297 5.33 -28.72 10.43
C SER A 297 5.51 -27.76 9.26
N PHE A 298 5.34 -26.47 9.50
CA PHE A 298 5.41 -25.41 8.48
C PHE A 298 6.69 -25.51 7.63
N ALA A 299 7.79 -25.95 8.23
CA ALA A 299 9.09 -26.18 7.58
C ALA A 299 9.05 -27.25 6.47
N ARG A 300 8.26 -28.32 6.60
CA ARG A 300 8.19 -29.36 5.55
C ARG A 300 7.51 -28.86 4.29
N VAL A 301 6.56 -27.92 4.38
CA VAL A 301 5.89 -27.33 3.20
C VAL A 301 6.86 -26.48 2.36
N PHE A 302 7.87 -25.88 3.00
CA PHE A 302 8.94 -25.15 2.31
C PHE A 302 9.91 -26.05 1.56
N HIS A 303 10.08 -27.32 1.97
CA HIS A 303 11.06 -28.22 1.36
C HIS A 303 10.56 -28.94 0.10
N TYR A 304 9.24 -28.98 -0.12
CA TYR A 304 8.60 -29.68 -1.24
C TYR A 304 8.21 -28.75 -2.41
N ARG A 305 8.62 -27.47 -2.38
CA ARG A 305 8.38 -26.48 -3.46
C ARG A 305 9.64 -25.69 -3.75
#